data_AF-A0A924YEF0-F1
#
_entry.id   AF-A0A924YEF0-F1
#
_cell.length_a   1.000
_cell.length_b   1.000
_cell.length_c   1.000
_cell.angle_alpha   90.00
_cell.angle_beta   90.00
_cell.angle_gamma   90.00
#
_symmetry.space_group_name_H-M   'P 1'
#
loop_
_entity.id
_entity.type
_entity.pdbx_description
1 polymer ?
#
loop_
_entity_poly.entity_id
_entity_poly.type
_entity_poly.pdbx_seq_one_letter_code
_entity_poly.pdbx_strand_id
1 'polypeptide(L)' 'MISLISTVLNEGESIRPLMESLTRQTRQPDEVVIVDGGSADNTV' A
#
# COMPACT_ATOMS: atom_id res chain seq x y z
N MET A 1 7.03 5.41 -17.12
CA MET A 1 7.34 5.24 -15.70
C MET A 1 6.23 5.86 -14.87
N ILE A 2 5.62 5.09 -13.97
CA ILE A 2 4.66 5.51 -12.96
C ILE A 2 5.19 5.04 -11.60
N SER A 3 5.33 5.98 -10.67
CA SER A 3 5.50 5.67 -9.25
C SER A 3 4.16 5.88 -8.53
N LEU A 4 3.74 4.88 -7.77
CA LEU A 4 2.58 4.97 -6.88
C LEU A 4 3.08 5.08 -5.44
N ILE A 5 2.74 6.18 -4.77
CA ILE A 5 3.14 6.44 -3.38
C ILE A 5 1.88 6.43 -2.53
N SER A 6 1.85 5.61 -1.49
CA SER A 6 0.75 5.56 -0.52
C SER A 6 1.28 5.63 0.90
N THR A 7 0.69 6.51 1.70
CA THR A 7 0.90 6.50 3.15
C THR A 7 -0.04 5.49 3.80
N VAL A 8 0.38 4.83 4.87
CA VAL A 8 -0.47 3.98 5.71
C VAL A 8 -0.28 4.36 7.17
N LEU A 9 -1.33 4.26 7.98
CA LEU A 9 -1.26 4.47 9.42
C LEU A 9 -2.38 3.67 10.10
N ASN A 10 -2.01 2.64 10.84
CA ASN A 10 -2.95 1.76 11.54
C ASN A 10 -4.02 1.13 10.63
N GLU A 11 -3.58 0.59 9.49
CA GLU A 11 -4.40 -0.06 8.48
C GLU A 11 -4.40 -1.60 8.62
N GLY A 12 -4.22 -2.17 9.83
CA GLY A 12 -4.07 -3.62 10.00
C GLY A 12 -5.21 -4.47 9.39
N GLU A 13 -6.44 -3.93 9.34
CA GLU A 13 -7.59 -4.61 8.73
C GLU A 13 -7.69 -4.40 7.21
N SER A 14 -7.19 -3.28 6.71
CA SER A 14 -7.36 -2.75 5.34
C SER A 14 -6.12 -2.88 4.46
N ILE A 15 -4.95 -3.15 5.05
CA ILE A 15 -3.68 -3.25 4.34
C ILE A 15 -3.69 -4.38 3.31
N ARG A 16 -4.32 -5.52 3.63
CA ARG A 16 -4.42 -6.66 2.70
C ARG A 16 -5.28 -6.33 1.48
N PRO A 17 -6.54 -5.84 1.62
CA PRO A 17 -7.32 -5.35 0.49
C PRO A 17 -6.60 -4.29 -0.35
N LEU A 18 -5.83 -3.38 0.27
CA LEU A 18 -5.01 -2.40 -0.43
C LEU A 18 -3.96 -3.08 -1.32
N MET A 19 -3.17 -4.01 -0.77
CA MET A 19 -2.15 -4.74 -1.54
C MET A 19 -2.76 -5.59 -2.68
N GLU A 20 -3.91 -6.21 -2.45
CA GLU A 20 -4.65 -6.95 -3.48
C GLU A 20 -5.16 -6.02 -4.60
N SER A 21 -5.51 -4.78 -4.29
CA SER A 21 -5.94 -3.81 -5.30
C SER A 21 -4.78 -3.35 -6.19
N LEU A 22 -3.59 -3.14 -5.62
CA LEU A 22 -2.39 -2.72 -6.34
C LEU A 22 -1.92 -3.80 -7.32
N THR A 23 -1.87 -5.05 -6.87
CA THR A 23 -1.47 -6.19 -7.70
C THR A 23 -2.45 -6.51 -8.84
N ARG A 24 -3.72 -6.04 -8.73
CA ARG A 24 -4.76 -6.26 -9.74
C ARG A 24 -4.94 -5.13 -10.75
N GLN A 25 -4.13 -4.08 -10.68
CA GLN A 25 -4.21 -2.99 -11.66
C GLN A 25 -3.91 -3.49 -13.08
N THR A 26 -4.73 -3.09 -14.06
CA THR A 26 -4.55 -3.43 -15.49
C THR A 26 -3.26 -2.88 -16.07
N ARG A 27 -2.77 -1.77 -15.49
CA ARG A 27 -1.44 -1.23 -15.72
C ARG A 27 -0.71 -1.20 -14.38
N GLN A 28 0.33 -2.01 -14.25
CA GLN A 28 1.16 -2.02 -13.06
C GLN A 28 2.03 -0.75 -12.97
N PRO A 29 2.22 -0.18 -11.78
CA PRO A 29 3.24 0.83 -11.53
C PRO A 29 4.64 0.23 -11.76
N ASP A 30 5.58 1.07 -12.18
CA ASP A 30 6.98 0.67 -12.26
C ASP A 30 7.63 0.63 -10.86
N GLU A 31 7.05 1.38 -9.92
CA GLU A 31 7.47 1.47 -8.52
C GLU A 31 6.24 1.68 -7.62
N VAL A 32 6.25 1.00 -6.46
CA VAL A 32 5.29 1.23 -5.38
C VAL A 32 6.06 1.57 -4.11
N VAL A 33 5.78 2.74 -3.54
CA VAL A 33 6.37 3.18 -2.26
C VAL A 33 5.26 3.25 -1.22
N ILE A 34 5.37 2.43 -0.18
CA ILE A 34 4.50 2.47 0.99
C ILE A 34 5.23 3.21 2.10
N VAL A 35 4.64 4.30 2.58
CA VAL A 35 5.19 5.12 3.66
C VAL A 35 4.36 4.88 4.91
N ASP A 36 4.89 4.09 5.84
CA ASP A 36 4.26 3.94 7.14
C ASP A 36 4.38 5.23 7.96
N GLY A 37 3.26 5.71 8.48
CA GLY A 37 3.13 6.91 9.29
C GLY A 37 3.47 6.71 10.76
N GLY A 38 4.06 5.56 11.12
CA GLY A 38 4.30 5.15 12.51
C GLY A 38 3.14 4.35 13.06
N SER A 39 2.73 3.30 12.35
CA SER A 39 1.67 2.40 12.81
C SER A 39 2.06 1.71 14.12
N ALA A 40 1.09 1.53 15.00
CA ALA A 40 1.22 0.88 16.30
C ALA A 40 0.30 -0.34 16.44
N ASP A 41 -0.31 -0.77 15.34
CA ASP A 41 -1.17 -1.93 15.22
C ASP A 41 -0.52 -3.01 14.33
N ASN A 42 -1.34 -3.93 13.78
CA ASN A 42 -0.88 -4.99 12.89
C ASN A 42 -0.78 -4.56 11.41
N THR A 43 -0.36 -3.32 11.14
CA THR A 43 -0.04 -2.86 9.77
C THR A 43 1.31 -3.42 9.31
N VAL A 44 1.44 -4.75 9.23
CA VAL A 44 2.55 -5.54 8.62
C VAL A 44 2.27 -7.04 8.67
#